data_AF-A0A971UL72-F1
#
_entry.id   AF-A0A971UL72-F1
#
_cell.length_a   1.000
_cell.length_b   1.000
_cell.length_c   1.000
_cell.angle_alpha   90.00
_cell.angle_beta   90.00
_cell.angle_gamma   90.00
#
_symmetry.space_group_name_H-M   'P 1'
#
loop_
_entity.id
_entity.type
_entity.pdbx_description
1 polymer ?
#
loop_
_entity_poly.entity_id
_entity_poly.type
_entity_poly.pdbx_seq_one_letter_code
_entity_poly.pdbx_strand_id
1 'polypeptide(L)'
;MPTDPLEHAVFLVTGSNLVAEQKDRPLAYFLKTQVDRYGGDDPGRCGIVVGDLWYEANEPMHGYPTIAVGGPAVNALSRRYWHRLPVALAVDNAFVIQADVTGGDLRASVWGMDHETTREAVQTFYEKGHLRKFLESAWDQPLEELEKKSPPADDTLT
;
A
#
# COMPACT_ATOMS: atom_id res chain seq x y z
N MET A 1 -26.10 11.30 7.54
CA MET A 1 -24.67 11.68 7.56
C MET A 1 -24.24 11.80 6.11
N PRO A 2 -23.59 12.89 5.66
CA PRO A 2 -22.88 12.82 4.39
C PRO A 2 -21.92 11.63 4.49
N THR A 3 -21.95 10.74 3.50
CA THR A 3 -21.03 9.61 3.39
C THR A 3 -19.61 10.16 3.45
N ASP A 4 -18.75 9.56 4.28
CA ASP A 4 -17.35 9.96 4.35
C ASP A 4 -16.77 9.79 2.93
N PRO A 5 -16.27 10.86 2.29
CA PRO A 5 -15.73 10.75 0.93
C PRO A 5 -14.54 9.79 0.85
N LEU A 6 -14.02 9.31 1.99
CA LEU A 6 -12.91 8.39 2.09
C LEU A 6 -13.32 7.02 2.63
N GLU A 7 -14.61 6.65 2.60
CA GLU A 7 -15.18 5.43 3.19
C GLU A 7 -14.40 4.14 2.87
N HIS A 8 -13.75 4.06 1.70
CA HIS A 8 -13.00 2.89 1.23
C HIS A 8 -11.53 3.20 0.93
N ALA A 9 -11.00 4.29 1.49
CA ALA A 9 -9.67 4.75 1.20
C ALA A 9 -8.60 3.79 1.74
N VAL A 10 -7.50 3.68 1.01
CA VAL A 10 -6.33 2.88 1.40
C VAL A 10 -5.22 3.82 1.83
N PHE A 11 -4.78 3.70 3.08
CA PHE A 11 -3.68 4.48 3.62
C PHE A 11 -2.34 3.88 3.20
N LEU A 12 -1.49 4.71 2.63
CA LEU A 12 -0.12 4.39 2.22
C LEU A 12 0.81 5.15 3.15
N VAL A 13 1.34 4.46 4.16
CA VAL A 13 2.03 5.09 5.29
C VAL A 13 3.54 4.95 5.12
N THR A 14 4.25 6.08 5.03
CA THR A 14 5.72 6.11 4.93
C THR A 14 6.37 6.63 6.21
N GLY A 15 7.68 6.43 6.35
CA GLY A 15 8.44 7.11 7.40
C GLY A 15 8.35 8.64 7.31
N SER A 16 8.35 9.34 8.45
CA SER A 16 8.30 10.81 8.49
C SER A 16 9.68 11.50 8.55
N ASN A 17 10.77 10.78 8.25
CA ASN A 17 12.12 11.34 8.21
C ASN A 17 12.52 11.74 6.78
N LEU A 18 13.54 12.61 6.63
CA LEU A 18 13.95 13.15 5.32
C LEU A 18 14.35 12.07 4.30
N VAL A 19 14.91 10.94 4.75
CA VAL A 19 15.28 9.84 3.85
C VAL A 19 14.02 9.18 3.30
N ALA A 20 13.07 8.83 4.16
CA ALA A 20 11.79 8.25 3.76
C ALA A 20 10.99 9.21 2.86
N GLU A 21 11.01 10.52 3.16
CA GLU A 21 10.38 11.55 2.32
C GLU A 21 10.98 11.60 0.90
N GLN A 22 12.31 11.51 0.77
CA GLN A 22 12.98 11.53 -0.53
C GLN A 22 12.87 10.20 -1.29
N LYS A 23 12.76 9.08 -0.57
CA LYS A 23 12.95 7.73 -1.13
C LYS A 23 11.68 6.89 -1.11
N ASP A 24 11.08 6.67 0.05
CA ASP A 24 9.94 5.75 0.23
C ASP A 24 8.62 6.42 -0.15
N ARG A 25 8.43 7.72 0.12
CA ARG A 25 7.21 8.45 -0.22
C ARG A 25 6.93 8.46 -1.73
N PRO A 26 7.91 8.65 -2.63
CA PRO A 26 7.72 8.43 -4.07
C PRO A 26 7.20 7.02 -4.42
N LEU A 27 7.68 5.98 -3.73
CA LEU A 27 7.21 4.60 -3.94
C LEU A 27 5.77 4.42 -3.43
N ALA A 28 5.40 5.07 -2.33
CA ALA A 28 4.01 5.12 -1.87
C ALA A 28 3.12 5.86 -2.88
N TYR A 29 3.58 6.96 -3.50
CA TYR A 29 2.83 7.61 -4.57
C TYR A 29 2.67 6.72 -5.81
N PHE A 30 3.68 5.92 -6.16
CA PHE A 30 3.53 4.91 -7.22
C PHE A 30 2.39 3.92 -6.90
N LEU A 31 2.34 3.38 -5.67
CA LEU A 31 1.24 2.51 -5.25
C LEU A 31 -0.10 3.27 -5.25
N LYS A 32 -0.11 4.53 -4.82
CA LYS A 32 -1.31 5.40 -4.85
C LYS A 32 -1.89 5.46 -6.26
N THR A 33 -1.07 5.69 -7.28
CA THR A 33 -1.52 5.70 -8.67
C THR A 33 -2.17 4.39 -9.08
N GLN A 34 -1.66 3.24 -8.60
CA GLN A 34 -2.28 1.95 -8.89
C GLN A 34 -3.59 1.76 -8.12
N VAL A 35 -3.64 2.12 -6.84
CA VAL A 35 -4.87 2.08 -6.03
C VAL A 35 -5.95 2.93 -6.69
N ASP A 36 -5.65 4.19 -7.03
CA ASP A 36 -6.60 5.10 -7.66
C ASP A 36 -7.07 4.53 -9.02
N ARG A 37 -6.17 3.94 -9.80
CA ARG A 37 -6.53 3.27 -11.07
C ARG A 37 -7.51 2.13 -10.85
N TYR A 38 -7.30 1.29 -9.83
CA TYR A 38 -8.23 0.22 -9.48
C TYR A 38 -9.55 0.74 -8.90
N GLY A 39 -9.54 1.90 -8.25
CA GLY A 39 -10.72 2.58 -7.74
C GLY A 39 -11.67 3.11 -8.82
N GLY A 40 -11.13 3.44 -10.00
CA GLY A 40 -11.92 3.93 -11.13
C GLY A 40 -12.61 5.25 -10.81
N ASP A 41 -13.92 5.32 -11.06
CA ASP A 41 -14.73 6.53 -10.85
C ASP A 41 -15.25 6.69 -9.41
N ASP A 42 -14.98 5.73 -8.52
CA ASP A 42 -15.42 5.80 -7.11
C ASP A 42 -14.44 6.66 -6.29
N PRO A 43 -14.84 7.88 -5.86
CA PRO A 43 -13.95 8.76 -5.10
C PRO A 43 -13.57 8.20 -3.72
N GLY A 44 -14.36 7.26 -3.17
CA GLY A 44 -14.06 6.58 -1.92
C GLY A 44 -12.94 5.54 -2.04
N ARG A 45 -12.68 5.02 -3.25
CA ARG A 45 -11.65 4.00 -3.52
C ARG A 45 -10.35 4.63 -3.99
N CYS A 46 -9.73 5.40 -3.11
CA CYS A 46 -8.50 6.11 -3.43
C CYS A 46 -7.37 5.75 -2.48
N GLY A 47 -6.13 5.99 -2.92
CA GLY A 47 -4.95 5.93 -2.06
C GLY A 47 -4.70 7.26 -1.36
N ILE A 48 -4.32 7.24 -0.09
CA ILE A 48 -3.92 8.42 0.68
C ILE A 48 -2.52 8.21 1.24
N VAL A 49 -1.56 9.05 0.83
CA VAL A 49 -0.17 8.96 1.30
C VAL A 49 0.03 9.84 2.54
N VAL A 50 0.43 9.24 3.66
CA VAL A 50 0.66 9.93 4.94
C VAL A 50 1.96 9.49 5.59
N GLY A 51 2.48 10.31 6.51
CA GLY A 51 3.63 9.94 7.35
C GLY A 51 3.19 9.11 8.55
N ASP A 52 4.06 8.22 9.01
CA ASP A 52 3.85 7.32 10.15
C ASP A 52 3.51 8.05 11.44
N LEU A 53 4.16 9.18 11.76
CA LEU A 53 3.87 9.97 12.95
C LEU A 53 2.45 10.54 12.94
N TRP A 54 1.99 11.03 11.79
CA TRP A 54 0.62 11.52 11.66
C TRP A 54 -0.36 10.36 11.78
N TYR A 55 -0.10 9.24 11.09
CA TYR A 55 -0.97 8.07 11.14
C TYR A 55 -1.10 7.52 12.56
N GLU A 56 0.00 7.37 13.29
CA GLU A 56 0.00 6.89 14.68
C GLU A 56 -0.80 7.81 15.62
N ALA A 57 -0.72 9.13 15.42
CA ALA A 57 -1.46 10.10 16.22
C ALA A 57 -2.97 10.16 15.91
N ASN A 58 -3.42 9.57 14.80
CA ASN A 58 -4.82 9.61 14.35
C ASN A 58 -5.46 8.22 14.41
N GLU A 59 -5.74 7.74 15.63
CA GLU A 59 -6.33 6.41 15.89
C GLU A 59 -7.56 6.04 15.05
N PRO A 60 -8.51 6.96 14.73
CA PRO A 60 -9.64 6.61 13.87
C PRO A 60 -9.23 6.09 12.49
N MET A 61 -8.04 6.46 11.99
CA MET A 61 -7.53 5.99 10.71
C MET A 61 -7.06 4.53 10.76
N HIS A 62 -6.83 3.97 11.95
CA HIS A 62 -6.28 2.60 12.09
C HIS A 62 -7.27 1.50 11.71
N GLY A 63 -8.55 1.85 11.54
CA GLY A 63 -9.58 0.95 11.02
C GLY A 63 -9.62 0.85 9.49
N TYR A 64 -8.91 1.72 8.77
CA TYR A 64 -8.88 1.71 7.31
C TYR A 64 -7.85 0.70 6.77
N PRO A 65 -8.07 0.16 5.56
CA PRO A 65 -7.07 -0.61 4.85
C PRO A 65 -5.75 0.17 4.76
N THR A 66 -4.64 -0.46 5.16
CA THR A 66 -3.36 0.25 5.32
C THR A 66 -2.18 -0.55 4.80
N ILE A 67 -1.30 0.12 4.05
CA ILE A 67 -0.04 -0.43 3.54
C ILE A 67 1.10 0.46 4.05
N ALA A 68 1.96 -0.10 4.89
CA ALA A 68 3.20 0.56 5.31
C ALA A 68 4.29 0.36 4.25
N VAL A 69 4.91 1.45 3.80
CA VAL A 69 5.98 1.45 2.78
C VAL A 69 7.28 1.95 3.40
N GLY A 70 8.35 1.17 3.25
CA GLY A 70 9.66 1.47 3.83
C GLY A 70 9.95 0.66 5.09
N GLY A 71 11.24 0.40 5.34
CA GLY A 71 11.68 -0.56 6.35
C GLY A 71 11.44 -0.12 7.80
N PRO A 72 11.42 -1.07 8.77
CA PRO A 72 11.25 -0.77 10.20
C PRO A 72 12.20 0.28 10.76
N ALA A 73 13.41 0.38 10.20
CA ALA A 73 14.41 1.35 10.61
C ALA A 73 13.95 2.81 10.39
N VAL A 74 13.14 3.04 9.35
CA VAL A 74 12.74 4.38 8.90
C VAL A 74 11.23 4.64 8.98
N ASN A 75 10.41 3.59 9.11
CA ASN A 75 8.95 3.65 9.24
C ASN A 75 8.48 2.92 10.52
N ALA A 76 7.88 3.68 11.43
CA ALA A 76 7.38 3.18 12.71
C ALA A 76 6.26 2.14 12.54
N LEU A 77 5.39 2.32 11.54
CA LEU A 77 4.30 1.39 11.27
C LEU A 77 4.82 0.03 10.77
N SER A 78 5.80 0.03 9.86
CA SER A 78 6.48 -1.21 9.42
C SER A 78 7.13 -1.94 10.59
N ARG A 79 7.76 -1.21 11.54
CA ARG A 79 8.32 -1.78 12.77
C ARG A 79 7.25 -2.43 13.65
N ARG A 80 6.08 -1.79 13.78
CA ARG A 80 4.94 -2.34 14.53
C ARG A 80 4.39 -3.61 13.88
N TYR A 81 4.35 -3.64 12.54
CA TYR A 81 3.84 -4.77 11.77
C TYR A 81 4.77 -5.98 11.73
N TRP A 82 6.09 -5.78 11.87
CA TRP A 82 7.09 -6.85 11.79
C TRP A 82 6.71 -8.13 12.53
N HIS A 83 6.26 -8.03 13.78
CA HIS A 83 5.90 -9.18 14.61
C HIS A 83 4.41 -9.56 14.60
N ARG A 84 3.59 -8.83 13.84
CA ARG A 84 2.12 -8.96 13.87
C ARG A 84 1.55 -9.50 12.58
N LEU A 85 2.13 -9.13 11.45
CA LEU A 85 1.67 -9.56 10.13
C LEU A 85 2.44 -10.80 9.66
N PRO A 86 1.75 -11.79 9.06
CA PRO A 86 2.42 -12.92 8.45
C PRO A 86 3.26 -12.48 7.25
N VAL A 87 4.35 -13.20 6.99
CA VAL A 87 5.18 -12.99 5.81
C VAL A 87 4.49 -13.64 4.61
N ALA A 88 4.10 -12.84 3.62
CA ALA A 88 3.51 -13.32 2.38
C ALA A 88 4.59 -13.68 1.34
N LEU A 89 5.68 -12.91 1.32
CA LEU A 89 6.86 -13.17 0.50
C LEU A 89 8.09 -12.60 1.21
N ALA A 90 9.17 -13.37 1.23
CA ALA A 90 10.48 -12.88 1.62
C ALA A 90 11.51 -13.39 0.62
N VAL A 91 12.41 -12.50 0.22
CA VAL A 91 13.58 -12.83 -0.59
C VAL A 91 14.81 -12.58 0.27
N ASP A 92 15.59 -13.64 0.49
CA ASP A 92 16.73 -13.61 1.40
C ASP A 92 17.67 -12.44 1.10
N ASN A 93 17.98 -11.66 2.15
CA ASN A 93 18.83 -10.48 2.10
C ASN A 93 18.41 -9.37 1.13
N ALA A 94 17.17 -9.39 0.63
CA ALA A 94 16.66 -8.37 -0.28
C ALA A 94 15.44 -7.64 0.31
N PHE A 95 14.29 -8.30 0.37
CA PHE A 95 13.05 -7.65 0.79
C PHE A 95 12.02 -8.57 1.41
N VAL A 96 11.04 -7.96 2.06
CA VAL A 96 9.93 -8.64 2.73
C VAL A 96 8.61 -7.94 2.39
N ILE A 97 7.61 -8.76 2.11
CA ILE A 97 6.20 -8.39 2.00
C ILE A 97 5.46 -9.13 3.10
N GLN A 98 4.84 -8.38 4.01
CA GLN A 98 4.00 -8.90 5.07
C GLN A 98 2.56 -8.50 4.81
N ALA A 99 1.66 -9.47 4.72
CA ALA A 99 0.24 -9.26 4.49
C ALA A 99 -0.52 -10.56 4.76
N ASP A 100 -1.77 -10.46 5.22
CA ASP A 100 -2.66 -11.61 5.25
C ASP A 100 -3.20 -11.90 3.84
N VAL A 101 -2.72 -12.98 3.23
CA VAL A 101 -3.14 -13.41 1.89
C VAL A 101 -4.57 -13.95 1.84
N THR A 102 -5.20 -14.19 3.00
CA THR A 102 -6.59 -14.65 3.09
C THR A 102 -7.61 -13.51 3.14
N GLY A 103 -7.14 -12.27 3.32
CA GLY A 103 -7.97 -11.06 3.31
C GLY A 103 -8.67 -10.72 4.64
N GLY A 104 -8.37 -11.44 5.74
CA GLY A 104 -8.95 -11.16 7.05
C GLY A 104 -8.32 -9.95 7.76
N ASP A 105 -7.05 -9.66 7.49
CA ASP A 105 -6.34 -8.49 7.99
C ASP A 105 -5.96 -7.54 6.85
N LEU A 106 -6.61 -6.37 6.79
CA LEU A 106 -6.40 -5.34 5.77
C LEU A 106 -5.19 -4.45 6.07
N ARG A 107 -4.12 -5.05 6.58
CA ARG A 107 -2.84 -4.39 6.84
C ARG A 107 -1.73 -5.10 6.09
N ALA A 108 -0.86 -4.31 5.45
CA ALA A 108 0.33 -4.80 4.78
C ALA A 108 1.57 -3.98 5.13
N SER A 109 2.74 -4.58 5.00
CA SER A 109 4.05 -3.92 5.09
C SER A 109 4.93 -4.36 3.94
N VAL A 110 5.52 -3.41 3.22
CA VAL A 110 6.33 -3.65 2.03
C VAL A 110 7.63 -2.89 2.16
N TRP A 111 8.75 -3.61 2.28
CA TRP A 111 10.05 -2.99 2.53
C TRP A 111 11.24 -3.88 2.17
N GLY A 112 12.37 -3.24 1.87
CA GLY A 112 13.67 -3.87 1.62
C GLY A 112 14.73 -3.47 2.63
N MET A 113 15.91 -4.08 2.50
CA MET A 113 17.07 -3.77 3.35
C MET A 113 17.62 -2.36 3.09
N ASP A 114 17.37 -1.81 1.90
CA ASP A 114 17.71 -0.46 1.47
C ASP A 114 16.63 0.10 0.53
N HIS A 115 16.90 1.27 -0.06
CA HIS A 115 15.95 1.91 -0.97
C HIS A 115 15.73 1.10 -2.27
N GLU A 116 16.79 0.54 -2.85
CA GLU A 116 16.71 -0.17 -4.14
C GLU A 116 15.88 -1.44 -3.98
N THR A 117 16.14 -2.19 -2.92
CA THR A 117 15.37 -3.38 -2.56
C THR A 117 13.96 -3.06 -2.06
N THR A 118 13.73 -1.89 -1.45
CA THR A 118 12.37 -1.43 -1.13
C THR A 118 11.57 -1.12 -2.40
N ARG A 119 12.20 -0.52 -3.41
CA ARG A 119 11.59 -0.33 -4.73
C ARG A 119 11.23 -1.67 -5.38
N GLU A 120 12.14 -2.65 -5.33
CA GLU A 120 11.87 -4.01 -5.83
C GLU A 120 10.72 -4.68 -5.08
N ALA A 121 10.64 -4.51 -3.75
CA ALA A 121 9.54 -5.03 -2.94
C ALA A 121 8.20 -4.44 -3.37
N VAL A 122 8.13 -3.12 -3.57
CA VAL A 122 6.95 -2.39 -4.01
C VAL A 122 6.52 -2.83 -5.41
N GLN A 123 7.47 -2.95 -6.33
CA GLN A 123 7.21 -3.43 -7.68
C GLN A 123 6.71 -4.87 -7.68
N THR A 124 7.35 -5.76 -6.89
CA THR A 124 6.92 -7.15 -6.73
C THR A 124 5.54 -7.26 -6.10
N PHE A 125 5.24 -6.44 -5.09
CA PHE A 125 3.93 -6.36 -4.46
C PHE A 125 2.82 -6.04 -5.47
N TYR A 126 3.10 -5.14 -6.40
CA TYR A 126 2.19 -4.82 -7.49
C TYR A 126 2.12 -5.93 -8.56
N GLU A 127 3.25 -6.28 -9.18
CA GLU A 127 3.31 -7.16 -10.35
C GLU A 127 2.89 -8.60 -10.06
N LYS A 128 3.13 -9.11 -8.84
CA LYS A 128 2.70 -10.45 -8.44
C LYS A 128 1.24 -10.49 -7.99
N GLY A 129 0.52 -9.37 -8.05
CA GLY A 129 -0.90 -9.28 -7.74
C GLY A 129 -1.21 -9.25 -6.24
N HIS A 130 -0.23 -9.03 -5.37
CA HIS A 130 -0.48 -8.88 -3.93
C HIS A 130 -1.30 -7.60 -3.64
N LEU A 131 -0.98 -6.49 -4.32
CA LEU A 131 -1.78 -5.26 -4.24
C LEU A 131 -3.23 -5.53 -4.69
N ARG A 132 -3.41 -6.22 -5.81
CA ARG A 132 -4.74 -6.55 -6.33
C ARG A 132 -5.58 -7.31 -5.30
N LYS A 133 -5.05 -8.42 -4.76
CA LYS A 133 -5.76 -9.24 -3.76
C LYS A 133 -6.08 -8.46 -2.48
N PHE A 134 -5.16 -7.60 -2.05
CA PHE A 134 -5.38 -6.72 -0.91
C PHE A 134 -6.56 -5.77 -1.17
N LEU A 135 -6.62 -5.14 -2.34
CA LEU A 135 -7.71 -4.23 -2.72
C LEU A 135 -9.04 -4.96 -2.91
N GLU A 136 -9.04 -6.16 -3.48
CA GLU A 136 -10.24 -7.00 -3.60
C GLU A 136 -10.84 -7.31 -2.22
N SER A 137 -9.98 -7.59 -1.24
CA SER A 137 -10.40 -7.82 0.15
C SER A 137 -10.85 -6.53 0.83
N ALA A 138 -10.16 -5.42 0.58
CA ALA A 138 -10.46 -4.11 1.18
C ALA A 138 -11.81 -3.53 0.70
N TRP A 139 -12.19 -3.80 -0.54
CA TRP A 139 -13.41 -3.30 -1.14
C TRP A 139 -14.53 -4.34 -1.28
N ASP A 140 -14.28 -5.57 -0.80
CA ASP A 140 -15.20 -6.71 -0.87
C ASP A 140 -15.73 -6.97 -2.30
N GLN A 141 -14.87 -6.80 -3.31
CA GLN A 141 -15.24 -6.90 -4.72
C GLN A 141 -14.08 -7.42 -5.59
N PRO A 142 -14.34 -8.32 -6.56
CA PRO A 142 -13.33 -8.79 -7.50
C PRO A 142 -12.94 -7.68 -8.49
N LEU A 143 -11.63 -7.44 -8.66
CA LEU A 143 -11.13 -6.35 -9.52
C LEU A 143 -11.15 -6.69 -11.01
N GLU A 144 -11.36 -7.95 -11.39
CA GLU A 144 -11.56 -8.38 -12.79
C GLU A 144 -12.80 -7.71 -13.44
N GLU A 145 -13.77 -7.29 -12.63
CA GLU A 145 -14.96 -6.56 -13.09
C GLU A 145 -14.67 -5.06 -13.31
N LEU A 146 -13.64 -4.51 -12.65
CA LEU A 146 -13.25 -3.10 -12.74
C LEU A 146 -12.25 -2.85 -13.89
N GLU A 147 -11.33 -3.78 -14.16
CA GLU A 147 -10.40 -3.66 -15.30
C GLU A 147 -11.11 -3.70 -16.67
N LYS A 148 -12.24 -4.41 -16.79
CA LYS A 148 -13.07 -4.37 -18.02
C LYS A 148 -13.68 -2.99 -18.32
N LYS A 149 -13.68 -2.08 -17.34
CA LYS A 149 -14.19 -0.70 -17.48
C LYS A 149 -13.09 0.35 -17.71
N SER A 150 -11.82 0.03 -17.49
CA SER A 150 -10.71 0.96 -17.75
C SER A 150 -10.05 0.67 -19.10
N PRO A 151 -9.87 1.68 -19.98
CA PRO A 151 -9.09 1.50 -21.21
C PRO A 151 -7.63 1.15 -20.88
N PRO A 152 -6.94 0.39 -21.74
CA PRO A 152 -5.54 0.04 -21.53
C PRO A 152 -4.69 1.32 -21.43
N ALA A 153 -3.78 1.34 -20.46
CA ALA A 153 -2.82 2.42 -20.31
C ALA A 153 -1.98 2.53 -21.59
N ASP A 154 -1.94 3.74 -22.15
CA ASP A 154 -1.11 4.05 -23.32
C ASP A 154 0.36 3.98 -22.89
N ASP A 155 1.02 2.90 -23.30
CA ASP A 155 2.45 2.64 -23.09
C ASP A 155 3.25 3.57 -24.01
N THR A 156 3.36 4.84 -23.61
CA THR A 156 4.29 5.78 -24.26
C THR A 156 5.17 6.44 -23.21
N LEU A 157 6.25 5.75 -22.83
CA LEU A 157 7.50 6.40 -22.46
C LEU A 157 8.45 6.31 -23.66
N THR A 158 8.52 7.41 -24.43
CA THR A 158 9.66 7.79 -25.28
C THR A 158 10.38 8.96 -24.65
#